data_AF-A0A2K8X0G3-F1
#
_entry.id   AF-A0A2K8X0G3-F1
#
_cell.length_a   1.000
_cell.length_b   1.000
_cell.length_c   1.000
_cell.angle_alpha   90.00
_cell.angle_beta   90.00
_cell.angle_gamma   90.00
#
_symmetry.space_group_name_H-M   'P 1'
#
loop_
_entity.id
_entity.type
_entity.pdbx_description
1 polymer ?
#
loop_
_entity_poly.entity_id
_entity_poly.type
_entity_poly.pdbx_seq_one_letter_code
_entity_poly.pdbx_strand_id
1 'polypeptide(L)'
;MTTKHLLYSLLLLSSISCKPKLSGDTEDRLTASLVVVKKELNVTQQEKLDNAIGVIGLYAMKEKWEHPDNHPNQSITAITLSTLNNKSYDAVVNFAEDFIEILNQDKINALESEISELEAQRTKTDTVVTLLDAFKASDIVIKKNSWDEPALYLKIKNTNNLKDIINYMFTVNLYSIAQDKLILSAGFGSRLEHGNTIVNDQFFCNISTSLSSIIQNSRRLQKLQPTFNYPITDLTQYDLRVEIIPSQIRLKDGTTYDYPEQNPKLIQEQIQALKDQIQTLKNTSNSLDSFSQEDDNANNQTPVFNQSYLADLKVIRQKPVNQLERLKKVKPNLNLTFPANYEVKKQAIGGMYIFNLSDSLVFDNSNKDLIQYQIQDTTYIEYQDSYNKPNGKLLILNKPNVAYDFKETMDAVKEEAQRNKTIDADTSGYIYQRINNYNLVRYFKIQNDHYLYVMTFKNLEDCVTEFDRSKNMIQ
;
A
#
# COMPACT_ATOMS: atom_id res chain seq x y z
N MET A 1 0.29 -9.69 91.32
CA MET A 1 0.80 -8.65 90.40
C MET A 1 1.99 -9.27 89.66
N THR A 2 2.08 -9.47 88.36
CA THR A 2 1.35 -8.98 87.18
C THR A 2 1.51 -9.99 86.02
N THR A 3 0.63 -10.99 85.95
CA THR A 3 0.44 -11.89 84.77
C THR A 3 -0.35 -11.22 83.64
N LYS A 4 -0.66 -9.91 83.77
CA LYS A 4 -1.46 -9.14 82.81
C LYS A 4 -0.65 -8.50 81.66
N HIS A 5 0.68 -8.54 81.70
CA HIS A 5 1.50 -7.92 80.64
C HIS A 5 2.01 -8.90 79.57
N LEU A 6 1.98 -10.21 79.83
CA LEU A 6 2.38 -11.20 78.81
C LEU A 6 1.24 -11.51 77.81
N LEU A 7 -0.02 -11.35 78.21
CA LEU A 7 -1.18 -11.60 77.34
C LEU A 7 -1.50 -10.45 76.39
N TYR A 8 -1.03 -9.23 76.68
CA TYR A 8 -1.20 -8.06 75.81
C TYR A 8 -0.12 -7.94 74.73
N SER A 9 1.04 -8.59 74.91
CA SER A 9 2.10 -8.66 73.90
C SER A 9 1.83 -9.72 72.82
N LEU A 10 0.95 -10.70 73.07
CA LEU A 10 0.64 -11.76 72.11
C LEU A 10 -0.61 -11.49 71.26
N LEU A 11 -1.45 -10.52 71.65
CA LEU A 11 -2.63 -10.10 70.87
C LEU A 11 -2.35 -8.97 69.86
N LEU A 12 -1.13 -8.43 69.83
CA LEU A 12 -0.68 -7.44 68.85
C LEU A 12 0.10 -8.05 67.67
N LEU A 13 0.35 -9.36 67.68
CA LEU A 13 1.06 -10.09 66.60
C LEU A 13 0.13 -10.83 65.63
N SER A 14 -1.19 -10.78 65.82
CA SER A 14 -2.19 -11.40 64.92
C SER A 14 -2.88 -10.42 63.97
N SER A 15 -2.38 -9.18 63.87
CA SER A 15 -2.66 -8.32 62.72
C SER A 15 -1.62 -8.54 61.62
N ILE A 16 -1.40 -9.81 61.25
CA ILE A 16 -0.97 -10.09 59.88
C ILE A 16 -2.12 -9.56 59.03
N SER A 17 -1.91 -8.40 58.44
CA SER A 17 -2.79 -7.79 57.45
C SER A 17 -3.07 -8.84 56.37
N CYS A 18 -4.13 -9.62 56.54
CA CYS A 18 -4.70 -10.44 55.49
C CYS A 18 -5.34 -9.46 54.52
N LYS A 19 -4.52 -8.88 53.63
CA LYS A 19 -5.04 -8.15 52.47
C LYS A 19 -6.10 -9.05 51.80
N PRO A 20 -7.27 -8.52 51.45
CA PRO A 20 -8.29 -9.28 50.75
C PRO A 20 -7.71 -9.94 49.50
N LYS A 21 -8.16 -11.17 49.23
CA LYS A 21 -7.72 -11.96 48.09
C LYS A 21 -8.89 -12.27 47.19
N LEU A 22 -8.59 -12.43 45.90
CA LEU A 22 -9.57 -12.91 44.93
C LEU A 22 -9.84 -14.39 45.17
N SER A 23 -11.10 -14.79 45.04
CA SER A 23 -11.54 -16.18 45.08
C SER A 23 -12.00 -16.59 43.69
N GLY A 24 -11.16 -17.37 43.01
CA GLY A 24 -11.43 -17.89 41.68
C GLY A 24 -12.07 -19.27 41.69
N ASP A 25 -12.70 -19.67 42.79
CA ASP A 25 -13.35 -21.00 42.88
C ASP A 25 -14.57 -21.09 41.94
N THR A 26 -15.29 -19.98 41.76
CA THR A 26 -16.43 -19.80 40.84
C THR A 26 -16.51 -18.35 40.37
N GLU A 27 -17.24 -18.06 39.29
CA GLU A 27 -17.48 -16.69 38.83
C GLU A 27 -18.18 -15.82 39.89
N ASP A 28 -19.16 -16.38 40.60
CA ASP A 28 -19.88 -15.67 41.67
C ASP A 28 -18.94 -15.29 42.84
N ARG A 29 -18.04 -16.20 43.22
CA ARG A 29 -17.04 -15.96 44.27
C ARG A 29 -15.98 -14.95 43.82
N LEU A 30 -15.61 -14.97 42.54
CA LEU A 30 -14.69 -13.97 41.99
C LEU A 30 -15.34 -12.60 42.01
N THR A 31 -16.59 -12.49 41.56
CA THR A 31 -17.37 -11.24 41.58
C THR A 31 -17.51 -10.69 43.01
N ALA A 32 -17.85 -11.55 43.97
CA ALA A 32 -17.99 -11.14 45.37
C ALA A 32 -16.65 -10.68 45.98
N SER A 33 -15.56 -11.42 45.73
CA SER A 33 -14.22 -11.08 46.24
C SER A 33 -13.62 -9.84 45.58
N LEU A 34 -13.90 -9.60 44.29
CA LEU A 34 -13.51 -8.37 43.58
C LEU A 34 -14.08 -7.12 44.24
N VAL A 35 -15.36 -7.15 44.64
CA VAL A 35 -15.99 -6.02 45.35
C VAL A 35 -15.29 -5.75 46.68
N VAL A 36 -14.84 -6.78 47.39
CA VAL A 36 -14.12 -6.63 48.66
C VAL A 36 -12.72 -6.07 48.43
N VAL A 37 -11.98 -6.60 47.45
CA VAL A 37 -10.63 -6.12 47.11
C VAL A 37 -10.67 -4.67 46.62
N LYS A 38 -11.59 -4.31 45.70
CA LYS A 38 -11.67 -2.95 45.13
C LYS A 38 -11.98 -1.87 46.18
N LYS A 39 -12.69 -2.20 47.26
CA LYS A 39 -12.98 -1.25 48.36
C LYS A 39 -11.73 -0.74 49.07
N GLU A 40 -10.63 -1.49 49.03
CA GLU A 40 -9.36 -1.09 49.63
C GLU A 40 -8.42 -0.38 48.64
N LEU A 41 -8.82 -0.24 47.37
CA LEU A 41 -8.01 0.33 46.30
C LEU A 41 -8.50 1.73 45.92
N ASN A 42 -7.57 2.60 45.58
CA ASN A 42 -7.91 3.87 44.93
C ASN A 42 -8.33 3.65 43.46
N VAL A 43 -8.89 4.67 42.81
CA VAL A 43 -9.42 4.58 41.43
C VAL A 43 -8.36 4.04 40.46
N THR A 44 -7.13 4.56 40.49
CA THR A 44 -6.04 4.12 39.61
C THR A 44 -5.66 2.65 39.85
N GLN A 45 -5.64 2.20 41.11
CA GLN A 45 -5.38 0.80 41.45
C GLN A 45 -6.53 -0.12 41.04
N GLN A 46 -7.78 0.35 41.09
CA GLN A 46 -8.93 -0.42 40.59
C GLN A 46 -8.85 -0.61 39.08
N GLU A 47 -8.53 0.44 38.33
CA GLU A 47 -8.30 0.37 36.87
C GLU A 47 -7.13 -0.58 36.54
N LYS A 48 -6.00 -0.47 37.26
CA LYS A 48 -4.84 -1.35 37.08
C LYS A 48 -5.17 -2.81 37.37
N LEU A 49 -6.02 -3.08 38.36
CA LEU A 49 -6.49 -4.43 38.67
C LEU A 49 -7.39 -4.99 37.55
N ASP A 50 -8.30 -4.17 37.00
CA ASP A 50 -9.17 -4.59 35.90
C ASP A 50 -8.36 -4.91 34.64
N ASN A 51 -7.37 -4.08 34.30
CA ASN A 51 -6.43 -4.37 33.21
C ASN A 51 -5.65 -5.66 33.44
N ALA A 52 -5.15 -5.88 34.67
CA ALA A 52 -4.42 -7.09 35.02
C ALA A 52 -5.26 -8.37 34.89
N ILE A 53 -6.54 -8.30 35.23
CA ILE A 53 -7.49 -9.41 35.03
C ILE A 53 -7.71 -9.66 33.53
N GLY A 54 -7.81 -8.60 32.72
CA GLY A 54 -7.86 -8.71 31.25
C GLY A 54 -6.64 -9.42 30.66
N VAL A 55 -5.44 -9.08 31.12
CA VAL A 55 -4.18 -9.74 30.73
C VAL A 55 -4.15 -11.21 31.13
N ILE A 56 -4.68 -11.56 32.31
CA ILE A 56 -4.81 -12.97 32.73
C ILE A 56 -5.77 -13.74 31.82
N GLY A 57 -6.80 -13.08 31.29
CA GLY A 57 -7.65 -13.65 30.24
C GLY A 57 -6.87 -14.00 28.98
N LEU A 58 -5.99 -13.10 28.52
CA LEU A 58 -5.11 -13.36 27.37
C LEU A 58 -4.12 -14.51 27.64
N TYR A 59 -3.57 -14.58 28.85
CA TYR A 59 -2.75 -15.73 29.28
C TYR A 59 -3.52 -17.04 29.16
N ALA A 60 -4.76 -17.10 29.68
CA ALA A 60 -5.59 -18.29 29.60
C ALA A 60 -5.91 -18.70 28.16
N MET A 61 -6.04 -17.74 27.23
CA MET A 61 -6.20 -18.00 25.80
C MET A 61 -4.94 -18.62 25.19
N LYS A 62 -3.76 -18.03 25.46
CA LYS A 62 -2.47 -18.53 24.97
C LYS A 62 -2.20 -19.95 25.46
N GLU A 63 -2.33 -20.21 26.75
CA GLU A 63 -2.16 -21.56 27.32
C GLU A 63 -3.11 -22.58 26.69
N LYS A 64 -4.36 -22.18 26.43
CA LYS A 64 -5.34 -23.10 25.83
C LYS A 64 -5.00 -23.46 24.39
N TRP A 65 -4.46 -22.53 23.62
CA TRP A 65 -4.17 -22.72 22.20
C TRP A 65 -2.79 -23.31 21.93
N GLU A 66 -1.77 -22.87 22.66
CA GLU A 66 -0.38 -23.28 22.44
C GLU A 66 -0.01 -24.51 23.28
N HIS A 67 -0.67 -24.71 24.44
CA HIS A 67 -0.39 -25.79 25.38
C HIS A 67 -1.65 -26.56 25.81
N PRO A 68 -2.45 -27.07 24.86
CA PRO A 68 -3.73 -27.73 25.18
C PRO A 68 -3.59 -28.95 26.11
N ASP A 69 -2.43 -29.63 26.08
CA ASP A 69 -2.12 -30.80 26.90
C ASP A 69 -1.90 -30.46 28.38
N ASN A 70 -1.49 -29.22 28.71
CA ASN A 70 -1.35 -28.76 30.09
C ASN A 70 -2.72 -28.50 30.75
N HIS A 71 -3.74 -28.23 29.93
CA HIS A 71 -5.09 -27.85 30.37
C HIS A 71 -6.19 -28.68 29.68
N PRO A 72 -6.18 -30.02 29.86
CA PRO A 72 -7.12 -30.90 29.18
C PRO A 72 -8.55 -30.62 29.66
N ASN A 73 -9.46 -30.42 28.71
CA ASN A 73 -10.89 -30.16 28.96
C ASN A 73 -11.22 -28.91 29.81
N GLN A 74 -10.24 -28.07 30.16
CA GLN A 74 -10.49 -26.80 30.84
C GLN A 74 -10.92 -25.71 29.83
N SER A 75 -11.91 -24.91 30.17
CA SER A 75 -12.27 -23.71 29.40
C SER A 75 -11.31 -22.56 29.72
N ILE A 76 -11.25 -21.55 28.84
CA ILE A 76 -10.47 -20.31 29.07
C ILE A 76 -10.90 -19.66 30.41
N THR A 77 -12.20 -19.67 30.71
CA THR A 77 -12.75 -19.21 31.99
C THR A 77 -12.21 -20.01 33.17
N ALA A 78 -12.14 -21.35 33.08
CA ALA A 78 -11.62 -22.19 34.15
C ALA A 78 -10.11 -21.94 34.40
N ILE A 79 -9.34 -21.70 33.34
CA ILE A 79 -7.92 -21.34 33.44
C ILE A 79 -7.77 -19.94 34.07
N THR A 80 -8.59 -18.97 33.66
CA THR A 80 -8.63 -17.61 34.23
C THR A 80 -8.95 -17.63 35.72
N LEU A 81 -10.02 -18.34 36.10
CA LEU A 81 -10.47 -18.50 37.48
C LEU A 81 -9.41 -19.17 38.37
N SER A 82 -8.83 -20.28 37.90
CA SER A 82 -7.76 -20.95 38.65
C SER A 82 -6.52 -20.08 38.80
N THR A 83 -6.19 -19.28 37.79
CA THR A 83 -5.09 -18.31 37.84
C THR A 83 -5.37 -17.19 38.84
N LEU A 84 -6.60 -16.69 38.97
CA LEU A 84 -6.93 -15.62 39.92
C LEU A 84 -7.07 -16.10 41.38
N ASN A 85 -7.26 -17.40 41.60
CA ASN A 85 -7.63 -17.91 42.91
C ASN A 85 -6.55 -17.67 43.98
N ASN A 86 -6.97 -17.16 45.14
CA ASN A 86 -6.13 -16.87 46.30
C ASN A 86 -4.97 -15.88 46.02
N LYS A 87 -5.08 -15.06 44.95
CA LYS A 87 -4.13 -13.97 44.67
C LYS A 87 -4.57 -12.66 45.32
N SER A 88 -3.60 -11.92 45.86
CA SER A 88 -3.78 -10.52 46.27
C SER A 88 -3.68 -9.59 45.06
N TYR A 89 -4.09 -8.33 45.22
CA TYR A 89 -3.90 -7.27 44.21
C TYR A 89 -2.47 -7.26 43.63
N ASP A 90 -1.44 -7.17 44.49
CA ASP A 90 -0.04 -7.10 44.05
C ASP A 90 0.37 -8.35 43.24
N ALA A 91 -0.13 -9.53 43.63
CA ALA A 91 0.20 -10.79 42.94
C ALA A 91 -0.51 -10.94 41.59
N VAL A 92 -1.66 -10.30 41.39
CA VAL A 92 -2.37 -10.24 40.12
C VAL A 92 -1.67 -9.27 39.17
N VAL A 93 -1.33 -8.08 39.68
CA VAL A 93 -0.63 -7.05 38.92
C VAL A 93 0.74 -7.53 38.45
N ASN A 94 1.57 -8.08 39.35
CA ASN A 94 2.90 -8.57 38.97
C ASN A 94 2.83 -9.69 37.92
N PHE A 95 1.89 -10.64 38.09
CA PHE A 95 1.71 -11.70 37.11
C PHE A 95 1.37 -11.15 35.72
N ALA A 96 0.50 -10.14 35.65
CA ALA A 96 0.12 -9.53 34.40
C ALA A 96 1.26 -8.70 33.79
N GLU A 97 2.08 -7.99 34.59
CA GLU A 97 3.28 -7.30 34.09
C GLU A 97 4.31 -8.30 33.54
N ASP A 98 4.59 -9.40 34.26
CA ASP A 98 5.48 -10.47 33.80
C ASP A 98 4.99 -11.08 32.48
N PHE A 99 3.67 -11.31 32.36
CA PHE A 99 3.10 -11.89 31.13
C PHE A 99 3.11 -10.91 29.94
N ILE A 100 2.91 -9.61 30.18
CA ILE A 100 3.07 -8.58 29.14
C ILE A 100 4.52 -8.58 28.62
N GLU A 101 5.52 -8.74 29.49
CA GLU A 101 6.92 -8.84 29.07
C GLU A 101 7.14 -10.07 28.17
N ILE A 102 6.57 -11.22 28.53
CA ILE A 102 6.62 -12.44 27.70
C ILE A 102 5.97 -12.20 26.33
N LEU A 103 4.76 -11.62 26.29
CA LEU A 103 4.07 -11.32 25.02
C LEU A 103 4.86 -10.36 24.13
N ASN A 104 5.46 -9.33 24.72
CA ASN A 104 6.30 -8.38 23.98
C ASN A 104 7.57 -9.06 23.46
N GLN A 105 8.20 -9.93 24.25
CA GLN A 105 9.37 -10.67 23.81
C GLN A 105 9.04 -11.67 22.69
N ASP A 106 7.93 -12.40 22.78
CA ASP A 106 7.45 -13.28 21.71
C ASP A 106 7.21 -12.50 20.41
N LYS A 107 6.59 -11.32 20.51
CA LYS A 107 6.36 -10.42 19.37
C LYS A 107 7.68 -9.92 18.78
N ILE A 108 8.64 -9.52 19.61
CA ILE A 108 9.99 -9.12 19.15
C ILE A 108 10.68 -10.28 18.44
N ASN A 109 10.66 -11.49 19.01
CA ASN A 109 11.27 -12.68 18.40
C ASN A 109 10.65 -12.99 17.03
N ALA A 110 9.33 -12.89 16.89
CA ALA A 110 8.64 -13.09 15.62
C ALA A 110 9.07 -12.05 14.57
N LEU A 111 9.14 -10.77 14.94
CA LEU A 111 9.60 -9.68 14.07
C LEU A 111 11.08 -9.86 13.67
N GLU A 112 11.94 -10.30 14.58
CA GLU A 112 13.36 -10.58 14.30
C GLU A 112 13.55 -11.75 13.33
N SER A 113 12.70 -12.79 13.44
CA SER A 113 12.67 -13.90 12.47
C SER A 113 12.26 -13.40 11.07
N GLU A 114 11.22 -12.59 10.97
CA GLU A 114 10.76 -12.01 9.69
C GLU A 114 11.84 -11.10 9.06
N ILE A 115 12.52 -10.27 9.86
CA ILE A 115 13.66 -9.47 9.40
C ILE A 115 14.75 -10.36 8.81
N SER A 116 15.08 -11.47 9.47
CA SER A 116 16.14 -12.39 9.01
C SER A 116 15.79 -13.03 7.66
N GLU A 117 14.52 -13.41 7.47
CA GLU A 117 14.03 -13.93 6.19
C GLU A 117 14.10 -12.87 5.08
N LEU A 118 13.66 -11.64 5.37
CA LEU A 118 13.73 -10.51 4.43
C LEU A 118 15.17 -10.13 4.09
N GLU A 119 16.10 -10.18 5.05
CA GLU A 119 17.53 -9.91 4.81
C GLU A 119 18.17 -10.98 3.91
N ALA A 120 17.80 -12.25 4.10
CA ALA A 120 18.23 -13.34 3.21
C ALA A 120 17.66 -13.17 1.79
N GLN A 121 16.37 -12.82 1.69
CA GLN A 121 15.72 -12.54 0.42
C GLN A 121 16.36 -11.34 -0.28
N ARG A 122 16.66 -10.26 0.45
CA ARG A 122 17.34 -9.06 -0.07
C ARG A 122 18.70 -9.41 -0.65
N THR A 123 19.50 -10.16 0.10
CA THR A 123 20.84 -10.58 -0.33
C THR A 123 20.79 -11.36 -1.66
N LYS A 124 19.82 -12.28 -1.78
CA LYS A 124 19.59 -13.02 -3.04
C LYS A 124 19.16 -12.08 -4.17
N THR A 125 18.24 -11.17 -3.90
CA THR A 125 17.72 -10.18 -4.86
C THR A 125 18.82 -9.27 -5.38
N ASP A 126 19.62 -8.68 -4.49
CA ASP A 126 20.75 -7.79 -4.83
C ASP A 126 21.80 -8.52 -5.68
N THR A 127 22.06 -9.79 -5.38
CA THR A 127 22.97 -10.63 -6.19
C THR A 127 22.46 -10.80 -7.62
N VAL A 128 21.17 -11.08 -7.79
CA VAL A 128 20.56 -11.27 -9.11
C VAL A 128 20.51 -9.95 -9.88
N VAL A 129 20.09 -8.85 -9.24
CA VAL A 129 20.06 -7.51 -9.87
C VAL A 129 21.45 -7.10 -10.33
N THR A 130 22.46 -7.24 -9.47
CA THR A 130 23.87 -6.92 -9.82
C THR A 130 24.35 -7.72 -11.04
N LEU A 131 23.98 -9.00 -11.10
CA LEU A 131 24.35 -9.88 -12.20
C LEU A 131 23.67 -9.48 -13.51
N LEU A 132 22.39 -9.11 -13.45
CA LEU A 132 21.60 -8.69 -14.61
C LEU A 132 21.99 -7.27 -15.08
N ASP A 133 22.24 -6.32 -14.18
CA ASP A 133 22.66 -4.94 -14.50
C ASP A 133 24.05 -4.86 -15.18
N ALA A 134 24.79 -5.95 -15.20
CA ALA A 134 26.01 -6.09 -15.99
C ALA A 134 25.75 -6.15 -17.51
N PHE A 135 24.51 -6.39 -17.94
CA PHE A 135 24.12 -6.30 -19.34
C PHE A 135 23.79 -4.84 -19.69
N LYS A 136 24.64 -4.20 -20.48
CA LYS A 136 24.53 -2.77 -20.80
C LYS A 136 24.34 -2.51 -22.28
N ALA A 137 23.52 -1.52 -22.59
CA ALA A 137 23.38 -0.99 -23.93
C ALA A 137 24.67 -0.28 -24.37
N SER A 138 25.04 -0.46 -25.63
CA SER A 138 26.15 0.23 -26.30
C SER A 138 25.83 0.42 -27.78
N ASP A 139 26.56 1.31 -28.45
CA ASP A 139 26.39 1.59 -29.89
C ASP A 139 24.94 1.88 -30.29
N ILE A 140 24.23 2.65 -29.46
CA ILE A 140 22.82 3.00 -29.67
C ILE A 140 22.74 3.97 -30.86
N VAL A 141 21.98 3.58 -31.89
CA VAL A 141 21.81 4.38 -33.09
C VAL A 141 20.41 4.23 -33.65
N ILE A 142 19.80 5.34 -34.05
CA ILE A 142 18.60 5.31 -34.88
C ILE A 142 19.03 5.56 -36.33
N LYS A 143 18.72 4.63 -37.23
CA LYS A 143 19.00 4.78 -38.66
C LYS A 143 17.87 4.19 -39.48
N LYS A 144 17.84 4.51 -40.77
CA LYS A 144 16.88 3.92 -41.68
C LYS A 144 17.22 2.44 -41.94
N ASN A 145 16.21 1.59 -41.90
CA ASN A 145 16.32 0.18 -42.25
C ASN A 145 16.29 -0.02 -43.78
N SER A 146 16.23 -1.26 -44.25
CA SER A 146 16.17 -1.60 -45.69
C SER A 146 14.93 -1.07 -46.42
N TRP A 147 13.89 -0.66 -45.69
CA TRP A 147 12.63 -0.11 -46.20
C TRP A 147 12.58 1.42 -46.10
N ASP A 148 13.72 2.07 -45.87
CA ASP A 148 13.82 3.53 -45.62
C ASP A 148 13.06 3.99 -44.36
N GLU A 149 12.72 3.06 -43.47
CA GLU A 149 11.97 3.33 -42.25
C GLU A 149 12.90 3.51 -41.03
N PRO A 150 12.61 4.45 -40.11
CA PRO A 150 13.42 4.63 -38.91
C PRO A 150 13.38 3.42 -37.99
N ALA A 151 14.55 2.91 -37.61
CA ALA A 151 14.69 1.81 -36.66
C ALA A 151 15.78 2.12 -35.63
N LEU A 152 15.52 1.74 -34.38
CA LEU A 152 16.49 1.75 -33.29
C LEU A 152 17.34 0.48 -33.39
N TYR A 153 18.66 0.65 -33.34
CA TYR A 153 19.64 -0.41 -33.26
C TYR A 153 20.52 -0.18 -32.04
N LEU A 154 20.85 -1.25 -31.33
CA LEU A 154 21.79 -1.21 -30.23
C LEU A 154 22.50 -2.55 -30.07
N LYS A 155 23.64 -2.51 -29.40
CA LYS A 155 24.37 -3.69 -28.96
C LYS A 155 24.23 -3.86 -27.46
N ILE A 156 24.03 -5.10 -27.02
CA ILE A 156 24.20 -5.47 -25.61
C ILE A 156 25.64 -5.88 -25.41
N LYS A 157 26.28 -5.32 -24.39
CA LYS A 157 27.54 -5.80 -23.84
C LYS A 157 27.26 -6.51 -22.54
N ASN A 158 28.02 -7.56 -22.28
CA ASN A 158 28.01 -8.23 -20.99
C ASN A 158 29.31 -7.94 -20.23
N THR A 159 29.21 -7.22 -19.10
CA THR A 159 30.38 -6.93 -18.25
C THR A 159 30.58 -7.96 -17.13
N ASN A 160 29.76 -9.00 -17.05
CA ASN A 160 29.96 -10.09 -16.09
C ASN A 160 30.79 -11.25 -16.69
N ASN A 161 31.04 -12.25 -15.85
CA ASN A 161 31.79 -13.46 -16.21
C ASN A 161 30.87 -14.68 -16.39
N LEU A 162 29.57 -14.48 -16.66
CA LEU A 162 28.64 -15.57 -16.90
C LEU A 162 29.02 -16.35 -18.16
N LYS A 163 28.94 -17.67 -18.03
CA LYS A 163 29.29 -18.62 -19.07
C LYS A 163 28.06 -19.45 -19.42
N ASP A 164 28.06 -19.99 -20.62
CA ASP A 164 27.09 -20.98 -21.09
C ASP A 164 25.64 -20.47 -21.02
N ILE A 165 25.43 -19.20 -21.39
CA ILE A 165 24.09 -18.61 -21.52
C ILE A 165 23.39 -19.26 -22.71
N ILE A 166 22.24 -19.89 -22.46
CA ILE A 166 21.43 -20.58 -23.48
C ILE A 166 20.11 -19.87 -23.79
N ASN A 167 19.66 -18.97 -22.93
CA ASN A 167 18.46 -18.17 -23.15
C ASN A 167 18.64 -16.79 -22.49
N TYR A 168 18.12 -15.76 -23.13
CA TYR A 168 18.07 -14.42 -22.58
C TYR A 168 16.77 -13.73 -22.99
N MET A 169 16.32 -12.80 -22.14
CA MET A 169 15.23 -11.89 -22.41
C MET A 169 15.60 -10.48 -21.91
N PHE A 170 15.52 -9.51 -22.81
CA PHE A 170 15.71 -8.09 -22.54
C PHE A 170 14.47 -7.33 -22.95
N THR A 171 14.13 -6.30 -22.19
CA THR A 171 13.16 -5.29 -22.59
C THR A 171 13.92 -4.02 -22.95
N VAL A 172 13.70 -3.50 -24.15
CA VAL A 172 14.23 -2.20 -24.57
C VAL A 172 13.14 -1.16 -24.43
N ASN A 173 13.42 -0.15 -23.62
CA ASN A 173 12.55 0.99 -23.41
C ASN A 173 13.15 2.24 -24.05
N LEU A 174 12.31 3.01 -24.73
CA LEU A 174 12.64 4.35 -25.23
C LEU A 174 11.85 5.36 -24.42
N TYR A 175 12.50 6.38 -23.86
CA TYR A 175 11.88 7.42 -23.04
C TYR A 175 12.09 8.81 -23.63
N SER A 176 11.18 9.73 -23.29
CA SER A 176 11.44 11.17 -23.33
C SER A 176 12.26 11.56 -22.09
N ILE A 177 13.32 12.34 -22.27
CA ILE A 177 14.19 12.78 -21.17
C ILE A 177 13.48 13.86 -20.35
N ALA A 178 12.95 14.88 -21.02
CA ALA A 178 12.32 16.04 -20.42
C ALA A 178 11.06 15.69 -19.61
N GLN A 179 10.40 14.57 -19.94
CA GLN A 179 9.16 14.15 -19.30
C GLN A 179 9.31 12.88 -18.46
N ASP A 180 10.47 12.23 -18.52
CA ASP A 180 10.70 10.90 -17.95
C ASP A 180 9.59 9.87 -18.28
N LYS A 181 9.12 9.90 -19.54
CA LYS A 181 7.96 9.13 -19.99
C LYS A 181 8.30 8.07 -21.02
N LEU A 182 7.77 6.86 -20.83
CA LEU A 182 7.94 5.72 -21.71
C LEU A 182 7.20 5.92 -23.04
N ILE A 183 7.93 5.80 -24.14
CA ILE A 183 7.47 5.96 -25.53
C ILE A 183 7.26 4.59 -26.19
N LEU A 184 8.24 3.71 -26.01
CA LEU A 184 8.29 2.35 -26.53
C LEU A 184 8.71 1.42 -25.43
N SER A 185 8.09 0.25 -25.36
CA SER A 185 8.64 -0.92 -24.69
C SER A 185 8.53 -2.12 -25.61
N ALA A 186 9.66 -2.78 -25.86
CA ALA A 186 9.72 -3.96 -26.73
C ALA A 186 10.58 -5.05 -26.08
N GLY A 187 10.02 -6.26 -25.99
CA GLY A 187 10.73 -7.44 -25.50
C GLY A 187 11.51 -8.12 -26.62
N PHE A 188 12.72 -8.55 -26.30
CA PHE A 188 13.63 -9.29 -27.18
C PHE A 188 14.18 -10.48 -26.42
N GLY A 189 14.15 -11.65 -27.04
CA GLY A 189 14.76 -12.83 -26.47
C GLY A 189 15.21 -13.79 -27.55
N SER A 190 16.17 -14.64 -27.20
CA SER A 190 16.64 -15.68 -28.10
C SER A 190 17.16 -16.88 -27.32
N ARG A 191 17.14 -18.03 -27.98
CA ARG A 191 17.73 -19.27 -27.48
C ARG A 191 19.02 -19.55 -28.26
N LEU A 192 20.11 -19.82 -27.55
CA LEU A 192 21.42 -20.12 -28.11
C LEU A 192 21.66 -21.62 -27.98
N GLU A 193 21.69 -22.33 -29.11
CA GLU A 193 21.73 -23.81 -29.13
C GLU A 193 22.99 -24.43 -28.50
N HIS A 194 24.14 -23.77 -28.66
CA HIS A 194 25.43 -24.30 -28.19
C HIS A 194 25.87 -23.71 -26.84
N GLY A 195 25.05 -22.82 -26.26
CA GLY A 195 25.48 -21.95 -25.17
C GLY A 195 26.45 -20.88 -25.67
N ASN A 196 26.41 -19.69 -25.08
CA ASN A 196 27.37 -18.64 -25.39
C ASN A 196 28.21 -18.33 -24.15
N THR A 197 29.52 -18.38 -24.32
CA THR A 197 30.51 -18.17 -23.27
C THR A 197 31.10 -16.78 -23.47
N ILE A 198 30.31 -15.74 -23.20
CA ILE A 198 30.74 -14.35 -23.40
C ILE A 198 31.37 -13.86 -22.12
N VAL A 199 32.65 -13.48 -22.19
CA VAL A 199 33.44 -13.10 -21.02
C VAL A 199 33.74 -11.60 -21.08
N ASN A 200 33.30 -10.84 -20.06
CA ASN A 200 33.78 -9.51 -19.67
C ASN A 200 33.99 -8.43 -20.77
N ASP A 201 33.09 -7.43 -20.78
CA ASP A 201 33.00 -6.30 -21.72
C ASP A 201 32.94 -6.71 -23.20
N GLN A 202 32.50 -7.94 -23.43
CA GLN A 202 32.32 -8.48 -24.77
C GLN A 202 30.91 -8.21 -25.28
N PHE A 203 30.84 -8.07 -26.61
CA PHE A 203 29.59 -8.03 -27.35
C PHE A 203 28.76 -9.29 -27.06
N PHE A 204 27.49 -9.08 -26.71
CA PHE A 204 26.54 -10.13 -26.39
C PHE A 204 25.56 -10.39 -27.53
N CYS A 205 24.74 -9.41 -27.88
CA CYS A 205 23.80 -9.53 -28.98
C CYS A 205 23.48 -8.16 -29.60
N ASN A 206 22.89 -8.19 -30.80
CA ASN A 206 22.30 -7.01 -31.42
C ASN A 206 20.79 -7.03 -31.17
N ILE A 207 20.23 -5.86 -30.89
CA ILE A 207 18.78 -5.65 -30.85
C ILE A 207 18.43 -4.59 -31.89
N SER A 208 17.34 -4.81 -32.62
CA SER A 208 16.77 -3.83 -33.52
C SER A 208 15.25 -3.80 -33.44
N THR A 209 14.67 -2.61 -33.50
CA THR A 209 13.22 -2.42 -33.50
C THR A 209 12.80 -1.28 -34.41
N SER A 210 11.71 -1.48 -35.15
CA SER A 210 11.14 -0.43 -36.00
C SER A 210 10.50 0.63 -35.12
N LEU A 211 10.74 1.90 -35.45
CA LEU A 211 10.08 3.03 -34.81
C LEU A 211 8.88 3.53 -35.63
N SER A 212 8.59 2.94 -36.79
CA SER A 212 7.56 3.43 -37.74
C SER A 212 6.20 3.63 -37.09
N SER A 213 5.64 2.59 -36.46
CA SER A 213 4.33 2.67 -35.80
C SER A 213 4.31 3.67 -34.64
N ILE A 214 5.44 3.82 -33.96
CA ILE A 214 5.56 4.70 -32.79
C ILE A 214 5.65 6.14 -33.22
N ILE A 215 6.44 6.43 -34.26
CA ILE A 215 6.50 7.73 -34.90
C ILE A 215 5.13 8.08 -35.46
N GLN A 216 4.43 7.15 -36.13
CA GLN A 216 3.07 7.38 -36.62
C GLN A 216 2.07 7.69 -35.51
N ASN A 217 2.21 7.08 -34.34
CA ASN A 217 1.29 7.32 -33.23
C ASN A 217 1.68 8.55 -32.39
N SER A 218 2.95 8.90 -32.35
CA SER A 218 3.49 10.00 -31.55
C SER A 218 3.55 11.32 -32.28
N ARG A 219 2.62 12.24 -31.95
CA ARG A 219 2.62 13.59 -32.54
C ARG A 219 3.93 14.33 -32.33
N ARG A 220 4.64 14.08 -31.22
CA ARG A 220 5.96 14.67 -30.96
C ARG A 220 6.98 14.11 -31.95
N LEU A 221 7.08 12.79 -32.06
CA LEU A 221 8.03 12.18 -32.99
C LEU A 221 7.69 12.50 -34.45
N GLN A 222 6.41 12.62 -34.83
CA GLN A 222 6.02 13.11 -36.15
C GLN A 222 6.54 14.53 -36.43
N LYS A 223 6.45 15.43 -35.45
CA LYS A 223 6.96 16.81 -35.58
C LYS A 223 8.48 16.87 -35.64
N LEU A 224 9.15 15.98 -34.90
CA LEU A 224 10.61 15.91 -34.87
C LEU A 224 11.17 15.16 -36.08
N GLN A 225 10.41 14.23 -36.68
CA GLN A 225 10.88 13.37 -37.76
C GLN A 225 11.49 14.13 -38.95
N PRO A 226 10.91 15.26 -39.43
CA PRO A 226 11.53 16.05 -40.50
C PRO A 226 12.90 16.66 -40.13
N THR A 227 13.20 16.78 -38.84
CA THR A 227 14.48 17.33 -38.33
C THR A 227 15.53 16.25 -38.05
N PHE A 228 15.17 14.97 -38.21
CA PHE A 228 16.06 13.84 -37.95
C PHE A 228 17.14 13.71 -39.03
N ASN A 229 18.40 13.84 -38.61
CA ASN A 229 19.57 13.59 -39.44
C ASN A 229 20.10 12.19 -39.16
N TYR A 230 19.78 11.22 -40.03
CA TYR A 230 20.21 9.83 -39.86
C TYR A 230 21.65 9.61 -40.35
N PRO A 231 22.45 8.75 -39.68
CA PRO A 231 22.14 8.06 -38.43
C PRO A 231 22.17 9.00 -37.21
N ILE A 232 21.19 8.87 -36.32
CA ILE A 232 21.16 9.58 -35.04
C ILE A 232 21.92 8.75 -34.02
N THR A 233 23.09 9.23 -33.60
CA THR A 233 23.89 8.61 -32.54
C THR A 233 23.73 9.31 -31.19
N ASP A 234 23.37 10.60 -31.20
CA ASP A 234 23.06 11.37 -30.00
C ASP A 234 21.54 11.57 -29.90
N LEU A 235 20.88 10.65 -29.19
CA LEU A 235 19.43 10.66 -29.01
C LEU A 235 18.97 11.84 -28.14
N THR A 236 19.85 12.43 -27.32
CA THR A 236 19.49 13.50 -26.40
C THR A 236 19.08 14.79 -27.13
N GLN A 237 19.61 15.01 -28.34
CA GLN A 237 19.24 16.13 -29.22
C GLN A 237 17.76 16.13 -29.60
N TYR A 238 17.11 14.98 -29.52
CA TYR A 238 15.70 14.81 -29.85
C TYR A 238 14.84 14.44 -28.63
N ASP A 239 15.35 14.71 -27.43
CA ASP A 239 14.68 14.38 -26.18
C ASP A 239 14.35 12.88 -26.10
N LEU A 240 15.38 12.04 -26.32
CA LEU A 240 15.26 10.59 -26.29
C LEU A 240 16.37 9.95 -25.47
N ARG A 241 16.02 8.99 -24.60
CA ARG A 241 16.97 8.07 -23.96
C ARG A 241 16.50 6.64 -24.13
N VAL A 242 17.45 5.71 -24.19
CA VAL A 242 17.18 4.27 -24.25
C VAL A 242 17.63 3.63 -22.96
N GLU A 243 16.81 2.73 -22.44
CA GLU A 243 17.08 1.92 -21.27
C GLU A 243 16.84 0.46 -21.63
N ILE A 244 17.63 -0.44 -21.04
CA ILE A 244 17.48 -1.87 -21.26
C ILE A 244 17.33 -2.55 -19.92
N ILE A 245 16.28 -3.34 -19.81
CA ILE A 245 15.95 -4.08 -18.61
C ILE A 245 16.13 -5.58 -18.93
N PRO A 246 17.20 -6.21 -18.43
CA PRO A 246 17.36 -7.66 -18.48
C PRO A 246 16.28 -8.34 -17.63
N SER A 247 15.39 -9.08 -18.27
CA SER A 247 14.27 -9.74 -17.60
C SER A 247 14.59 -11.17 -17.18
N GLN A 248 15.38 -11.88 -17.99
CA GLN A 248 15.77 -13.26 -17.69
C GLN A 248 17.09 -13.63 -18.37
N ILE A 249 17.93 -14.40 -17.67
CA ILE A 249 19.10 -15.11 -18.22
C ILE A 249 19.05 -16.56 -17.75
N ARG A 250 19.20 -17.52 -18.69
CA ARG A 250 19.28 -18.95 -18.37
C ARG A 250 20.59 -19.56 -18.81
N LEU A 251 21.20 -20.33 -17.91
CA LEU A 251 22.44 -21.04 -18.14
C LEU A 251 22.19 -22.50 -18.53
N LYS A 252 23.20 -23.13 -19.14
CA LYS A 252 23.15 -24.52 -19.60
C LYS A 252 22.98 -25.55 -18.48
N ASP A 253 23.46 -25.24 -17.26
CA ASP A 253 23.31 -26.07 -16.06
C ASP A 253 21.89 -26.08 -15.48
N GLY A 254 20.98 -25.28 -16.05
CA GLY A 254 19.59 -25.14 -15.61
C GLY A 254 19.34 -23.92 -14.73
N THR A 255 20.39 -23.24 -14.25
CA THR A 255 20.29 -22.02 -13.45
C THR A 255 19.57 -20.92 -14.23
N THR A 256 18.61 -20.27 -13.58
CA THR A 256 17.84 -19.17 -14.17
C THR A 256 17.93 -17.96 -13.25
N TYR A 257 18.27 -16.81 -13.83
CA TYR A 257 18.29 -15.51 -13.18
C TYR A 257 17.15 -14.69 -13.76
N ASP A 258 16.05 -14.60 -13.02
CA ASP A 258 14.92 -13.75 -13.35
C ASP A 258 15.06 -12.43 -12.63
N TYR A 259 14.73 -11.32 -13.30
CA TYR A 259 14.67 -10.04 -12.62
C TYR A 259 13.61 -10.14 -11.50
N PRO A 260 13.96 -9.82 -10.26
CA PRO A 260 13.09 -10.07 -9.13
C PRO A 260 11.79 -9.25 -9.23
N GLU A 261 10.66 -9.89 -8.90
CA GLU A 261 9.35 -9.24 -8.89
C GLU A 261 9.27 -8.12 -7.83
N GLN A 262 9.97 -8.29 -6.71
CA GLN A 262 10.05 -7.32 -5.63
C GLN A 262 11.28 -6.43 -5.77
N ASN A 263 11.05 -5.12 -5.70
CA ASN A 263 12.10 -4.11 -5.72
C ASN A 263 12.99 -4.26 -4.46
N PRO A 264 14.33 -4.33 -4.59
CA PRO A 264 15.24 -4.38 -3.44
C PRO A 264 15.02 -3.26 -2.40
N LYS A 265 14.63 -2.07 -2.87
CA LYS A 265 14.31 -0.94 -2.00
C LYS A 265 13.09 -1.21 -1.12
N LEU A 266 12.09 -1.92 -1.64
CA LEU A 266 10.87 -2.27 -0.91
C LEU A 266 11.19 -3.25 0.23
N ILE A 267 12.01 -4.28 -0.05
CA ILE A 267 12.46 -5.24 0.97
C ILE A 267 13.20 -4.49 2.09
N GLN A 268 14.03 -3.51 1.74
CA GLN A 268 14.73 -2.70 2.75
C GLN A 268 13.80 -1.80 3.57
N GLU A 269 12.76 -1.23 2.97
CA GLU A 269 11.76 -0.44 3.69
C GLU A 269 10.95 -1.30 4.65
N GLN A 270 10.62 -2.55 4.28
CA GLN A 270 9.98 -3.52 5.18
C GLN A 270 10.88 -3.86 6.36
N ILE A 271 12.15 -4.19 6.11
CA ILE A 271 13.14 -4.44 7.16
C ILE A 271 13.22 -3.26 8.14
N GLN A 272 13.25 -2.02 7.63
CA GLN A 272 13.31 -0.84 8.48
C GLN A 272 12.03 -0.66 9.30
N ALA A 273 10.85 -0.86 8.70
CA ALA A 273 9.58 -0.74 9.41
C ALA A 273 9.48 -1.75 10.57
N LEU A 274 9.93 -3.00 10.37
CA LEU A 274 9.97 -4.00 11.43
C LEU A 274 10.98 -3.64 12.54
N LYS A 275 12.15 -3.10 12.17
CA LYS A 275 13.14 -2.58 13.14
C LYS A 275 12.58 -1.43 13.97
N ASP A 276 11.82 -0.52 13.36
CA ASP A 276 11.16 0.59 14.05
C ASP A 276 10.04 0.09 14.99
N GLN A 277 9.30 -0.94 14.59
CA GLN A 277 8.31 -1.59 15.47
C GLN A 277 8.97 -2.24 16.69
N ILE A 278 10.08 -2.97 16.51
CA ILE A 278 10.86 -3.53 17.62
C ILE A 278 11.34 -2.42 18.55
N GLN A 279 11.84 -1.31 18.00
CA GLN A 279 12.29 -0.18 18.83
C GLN A 279 11.14 0.46 19.61
N THR A 280 9.95 0.53 19.01
CA THR A 280 8.74 1.02 19.68
C THR A 280 8.33 0.08 20.82
N LEU A 281 8.32 -1.24 20.58
CA LEU A 281 8.04 -2.25 21.61
C LEU A 281 9.05 -2.22 22.76
N LYS A 282 10.33 -1.98 22.47
CA LYS A 282 11.39 -1.81 23.48
C LYS A 282 11.27 -0.51 24.28
N ASN A 283 10.69 0.54 23.69
CA ASN A 283 10.57 1.87 24.30
C ASN A 283 9.24 2.10 25.02
N THR A 284 8.17 1.38 24.65
CA THR A 284 6.89 1.41 25.36
C THR A 284 7.09 0.60 26.64
N SER A 285 6.84 1.17 27.83
CA SER A 285 7.10 0.44 29.08
C SER A 285 6.31 -0.87 29.08
N ASN A 286 6.98 -1.98 29.40
CA ASN A 286 6.39 -3.32 29.55
C ASN A 286 5.47 -3.36 30.78
N SER A 287 4.44 -2.52 30.82
CA SER A 287 3.66 -2.25 32.02
C SER A 287 2.18 -2.22 31.72
N LEU A 288 1.38 -2.59 32.72
CA LEU A 288 -0.08 -2.47 32.69
C LEU A 288 -0.58 -1.04 32.43
N ASP A 289 0.22 -0.02 32.75
CA ASP A 289 -0.16 1.39 32.62
C ASP A 289 -0.24 1.84 31.14
N SER A 290 0.39 1.07 30.24
CA SER A 290 0.33 1.23 28.78
C SER A 290 -0.48 0.11 28.11
N PHE A 291 -1.00 -0.85 28.89
CA PHE A 291 -1.89 -1.90 28.40
C PHE A 291 -3.30 -1.32 28.30
N SER A 292 -3.62 -0.72 27.17
CA SER A 292 -5.00 -0.70 26.71
C SER A 292 -5.30 -2.10 26.19
N GLN A 293 -6.43 -2.71 26.60
CA GLN A 293 -7.08 -3.65 25.70
C GLN A 293 -7.23 -2.88 24.39
N GLU A 294 -6.44 -3.24 23.37
CA GLU A 294 -6.82 -2.87 22.02
C GLU A 294 -8.23 -3.39 21.90
N ASP A 295 -9.14 -2.43 21.83
CA ASP A 295 -10.54 -2.68 21.67
C ASP A 295 -10.62 -3.55 20.41
N ASP A 296 -10.89 -4.84 20.59
CA ASP A 296 -11.35 -5.76 19.53
C ASP A 296 -12.70 -5.27 18.95
N ASN A 297 -13.12 -4.03 19.28
CA ASN A 297 -13.65 -3.08 18.30
C ASN A 297 -12.64 -2.73 17.18
N ALA A 298 -11.97 -3.74 16.62
CA ALA A 298 -11.70 -3.81 15.20
C ALA A 298 -13.04 -3.92 14.42
N ASN A 299 -13.96 -3.00 14.69
CA ASN A 299 -14.78 -2.35 13.68
C ASN A 299 -13.95 -1.32 12.90
N ASN A 300 -12.63 -1.53 12.81
CA ASN A 300 -11.98 -1.47 11.51
C ASN A 300 -12.62 -2.54 10.60
N GLN A 301 -13.87 -2.30 10.21
CA GLN A 301 -14.25 -2.44 8.81
C GLN A 301 -13.37 -1.47 8.00
N THR A 302 -12.05 -1.71 8.01
CA THR A 302 -11.26 -1.40 6.85
C THR A 302 -11.74 -2.44 5.86
N PRO A 303 -12.52 -2.04 4.85
CA PRO A 303 -12.92 -2.94 3.78
C PRO A 303 -11.66 -3.63 3.29
N VAL A 304 -11.77 -4.92 2.99
CA VAL A 304 -10.69 -5.65 2.32
C VAL A 304 -10.61 -5.12 0.89
N PHE A 305 -10.11 -3.90 0.74
CA PHE A 305 -9.62 -3.37 -0.52
C PHE A 305 -8.51 -4.30 -0.99
N ASN A 306 -8.44 -4.54 -2.30
CA ASN A 306 -7.62 -5.61 -2.84
C ASN A 306 -6.16 -5.48 -2.33
N GLN A 307 -5.80 -6.37 -1.39
CA GLN A 307 -4.53 -6.31 -0.65
C GLN A 307 -3.31 -6.32 -1.59
N SER A 308 -3.48 -6.84 -2.82
CA SER A 308 -2.44 -6.82 -3.84
C SER A 308 -1.90 -5.42 -4.16
N TYR A 309 -2.69 -4.36 -3.96
CA TYR A 309 -2.30 -2.99 -4.29
C TYR A 309 -1.75 -2.19 -3.10
N LEU A 310 -1.82 -2.69 -1.86
CA LEU A 310 -1.42 -1.91 -0.68
C LEU A 310 0.06 -1.48 -0.73
N ALA A 311 0.93 -2.37 -1.22
CA ALA A 311 2.35 -2.06 -1.43
C ALA A 311 2.54 -0.98 -2.50
N ASP A 312 1.88 -1.12 -3.65
CA ASP A 312 1.94 -0.15 -4.75
C ASP A 312 1.47 1.24 -4.30
N LEU A 313 0.34 1.30 -3.58
CA LEU A 313 -0.23 2.55 -3.06
C LEU A 313 0.74 3.27 -2.12
N LYS A 314 1.42 2.53 -1.24
CA LYS A 314 2.42 3.11 -0.33
C LYS A 314 3.59 3.70 -1.11
N VAL A 315 4.12 2.98 -2.11
CA VAL A 315 5.23 3.44 -2.95
C VAL A 315 4.83 4.68 -3.75
N ILE A 316 3.66 4.67 -4.38
CA ILE A 316 3.17 5.80 -5.18
C ILE A 316 3.07 7.06 -4.30
N ARG A 317 2.47 6.94 -3.11
CA ARG A 317 2.23 8.07 -2.20
C ARG A 317 3.49 8.69 -1.59
N GLN A 318 4.61 7.96 -1.59
CA GLN A 318 5.89 8.49 -1.12
C GLN A 318 6.62 9.30 -2.19
N LYS A 319 6.21 9.23 -3.46
CA LYS A 319 6.82 10.02 -4.52
C LYS A 319 6.43 11.49 -4.39
N PRO A 320 7.37 12.44 -4.57
CA PRO A 320 7.04 13.85 -4.57
C PRO A 320 6.12 14.18 -5.75
N VAL A 321 4.98 14.82 -5.45
CA VAL A 321 4.02 15.25 -6.46
C VAL A 321 4.51 16.56 -7.09
N ASN A 322 5.18 16.45 -8.25
CA ASN A 322 5.65 17.60 -9.01
C ASN A 322 4.63 17.99 -10.09
N GLN A 323 3.48 18.51 -9.68
CA GLN A 323 2.48 19.08 -10.59
C GLN A 323 2.25 20.56 -10.27
N LEU A 324 2.45 21.41 -11.27
CA LEU A 324 2.05 22.82 -11.16
C LEU A 324 0.53 22.90 -11.24
N GLU A 325 -0.10 23.53 -10.25
CA GLU A 325 -1.55 23.69 -10.17
C GLU A 325 -2.01 25.01 -10.81
N ARG A 326 -3.24 25.02 -11.33
CA ARG A 326 -3.92 26.23 -11.82
C ARG A 326 -5.36 26.28 -11.34
N LEU A 327 -5.78 27.45 -10.87
CA LEU A 327 -7.18 27.73 -10.55
C LEU A 327 -8.00 27.87 -11.83
N LYS A 328 -9.11 27.14 -11.90
CA LYS A 328 -10.09 27.25 -12.99
C LYS A 328 -11.48 27.54 -12.46
N LYS A 329 -12.12 28.51 -13.09
CA LYS A 329 -13.46 28.94 -12.76
C LYS A 329 -14.48 28.07 -13.52
N VAL A 330 -15.10 27.12 -12.82
CA VAL A 330 -16.13 26.23 -13.39
C VAL A 330 -17.56 26.76 -13.18
N LYS A 331 -17.72 27.72 -12.26
CA LYS A 331 -18.96 28.46 -12.01
C LYS A 331 -18.64 29.91 -11.61
N PRO A 332 -19.56 30.88 -11.73
CA PRO A 332 -19.33 32.28 -11.39
C PRO A 332 -18.72 32.51 -9.99
N ASN A 333 -19.01 31.61 -9.04
CA ASN A 333 -18.56 31.72 -7.65
C ASN A 333 -17.79 30.48 -7.16
N LEU A 334 -17.37 29.58 -8.06
CA LEU A 334 -16.64 28.37 -7.68
C LEU A 334 -15.36 28.25 -8.50
N ASN A 335 -14.24 28.25 -7.78
CA ASN A 335 -12.93 27.97 -8.33
C ASN A 335 -12.54 26.55 -7.94
N LEU A 336 -12.11 25.77 -8.92
CA LEU A 336 -11.54 24.44 -8.70
C LEU A 336 -10.09 24.45 -9.16
N THR A 337 -9.25 23.77 -8.39
CA THR A 337 -7.81 23.65 -8.67
C THR A 337 -7.56 22.40 -9.51
N PHE A 338 -7.01 22.59 -10.70
CA PHE A 338 -6.64 21.50 -11.60
C PHE A 338 -5.15 21.59 -11.97
N PRO A 339 -4.52 20.44 -12.29
CA PRO A 339 -3.20 20.44 -12.87
C PRO A 339 -3.12 21.38 -14.06
N ALA A 340 -2.01 22.12 -14.18
CA ALA A 340 -1.81 23.16 -15.19
C ALA A 340 -2.01 22.65 -16.63
N ASN A 341 -1.73 21.37 -16.80
CA ASN A 341 -1.87 20.58 -18.02
C ASN A 341 -3.27 20.04 -18.25
N TYR A 342 -4.24 20.15 -17.34
CA TYR A 342 -5.60 19.74 -17.67
C TYR A 342 -6.30 20.86 -18.42
N GLU A 343 -7.04 20.53 -19.47
CA GLU A 343 -8.00 21.39 -20.13
C GLU A 343 -9.40 21.03 -19.61
N VAL A 344 -10.18 22.07 -19.28
CA VAL A 344 -11.54 21.91 -18.74
C VAL A 344 -12.48 22.72 -19.62
N LYS A 345 -13.36 22.04 -20.34
CA LYS A 345 -14.26 22.65 -21.33
C LYS A 345 -15.70 22.30 -21.02
N LYS A 346 -16.57 23.30 -20.97
CA LYS A 346 -18.01 23.07 -20.90
C LYS A 346 -18.44 22.33 -22.18
N GLN A 347 -19.13 21.22 -22.04
CA GLN A 347 -19.56 20.41 -23.18
C GLN A 347 -21.08 20.29 -23.19
N ALA A 348 -21.69 20.35 -24.38
CA ALA A 348 -23.09 19.95 -24.54
C ALA A 348 -23.20 18.45 -24.23
N ILE A 349 -24.22 18.07 -23.45
CA ILE A 349 -24.43 16.68 -23.10
C ILE A 349 -24.80 15.91 -24.38
N GLY A 350 -24.05 14.86 -24.71
CA GLY A 350 -24.26 14.04 -25.91
C GLY A 350 -23.96 12.56 -25.64
N GLY A 351 -24.68 11.68 -26.34
CA GLY A 351 -24.66 10.23 -26.09
C GLY A 351 -25.46 9.82 -24.85
N MET A 352 -25.78 8.52 -24.70
CA MET A 352 -26.44 7.98 -23.50
C MET A 352 -25.44 7.92 -22.35
N TYR A 353 -25.68 8.68 -21.28
CA TYR A 353 -24.82 8.69 -20.10
C TYR A 353 -25.69 8.74 -18.84
N ILE A 354 -25.51 7.73 -17.99
CA ILE A 354 -26.16 7.61 -16.69
C ILE A 354 -25.09 7.15 -15.71
N PHE A 355 -24.93 7.89 -14.60
CA PHE A 355 -24.12 7.47 -13.47
C PHE A 355 -24.95 7.58 -12.19
N ASN A 356 -25.16 6.45 -11.53
CA ASN A 356 -25.95 6.36 -10.32
C ASN A 356 -25.01 6.26 -9.12
N LEU A 357 -25.07 7.24 -8.22
CA LEU A 357 -24.46 7.09 -6.89
C LEU A 357 -25.40 6.36 -5.93
N SER A 358 -26.70 6.56 -6.10
CA SER A 358 -27.78 5.85 -5.44
C SER A 358 -29.05 5.95 -6.28
N ASP A 359 -30.12 5.29 -5.85
CA ASP A 359 -31.44 5.41 -6.47
C ASP A 359 -31.98 6.84 -6.45
N SER A 360 -31.54 7.66 -5.48
CA SER A 360 -32.00 9.04 -5.29
C SER A 360 -31.06 10.09 -5.89
N LEU A 361 -29.79 9.75 -6.17
CA LEU A 361 -28.82 10.67 -6.75
C LEU A 361 -28.21 10.10 -8.04
N VAL A 362 -28.81 10.53 -9.15
CA VAL A 362 -28.52 10.04 -10.50
C VAL A 362 -28.06 11.20 -11.39
N PHE A 363 -26.85 11.07 -11.95
CA PHE A 363 -26.30 11.96 -12.96
C PHE A 363 -26.65 11.43 -14.35
N ASP A 364 -27.80 11.85 -14.85
CA ASP A 364 -28.35 11.42 -16.14
C ASP A 364 -28.41 12.59 -17.12
N ASN A 365 -28.05 12.34 -18.38
CA ASN A 365 -28.19 13.28 -19.48
C ASN A 365 -29.63 13.79 -19.71
N SER A 366 -30.64 13.05 -19.25
CA SER A 366 -32.04 13.47 -19.31
C SER A 366 -32.37 14.58 -18.30
N ASN A 367 -31.53 14.75 -17.27
CA ASN A 367 -31.71 15.76 -16.25
C ASN A 367 -31.31 17.15 -16.78
N LYS A 368 -32.28 18.06 -16.88
CA LYS A 368 -32.09 19.43 -17.41
C LYS A 368 -31.17 20.29 -16.55
N ASP A 369 -30.99 19.93 -15.29
CA ASP A 369 -30.14 20.65 -14.33
C ASP A 369 -28.70 20.12 -14.31
N LEU A 370 -28.40 19.08 -15.09
CA LEU A 370 -27.05 18.56 -15.26
C LEU A 370 -26.20 19.50 -16.12
N ILE A 371 -25.02 19.84 -15.63
CA ILE A 371 -23.97 20.53 -16.38
C ILE A 371 -22.76 19.60 -16.44
N GLN A 372 -22.21 19.41 -17.64
CA GLN A 372 -21.00 18.62 -17.88
C GLN A 372 -19.84 19.51 -18.32
N TYR A 373 -18.69 19.33 -17.67
CA TYR A 373 -17.39 19.78 -18.13
C TYR A 373 -16.54 18.58 -18.51
N GLN A 374 -15.98 18.58 -19.71
CA GLN A 374 -14.98 17.62 -20.14
C GLN A 374 -13.63 18.02 -19.57
N ILE A 375 -12.91 17.05 -19.00
CA ILE A 375 -11.56 17.21 -18.46
C ILE A 375 -10.64 16.34 -19.30
N GLN A 376 -9.56 16.93 -19.79
CA GLN A 376 -8.60 16.24 -20.63
C GLN A 376 -7.19 16.68 -20.29
N ASP A 377 -6.29 15.72 -20.08
CA ASP A 377 -4.87 16.00 -19.95
C ASP A 377 -4.26 16.48 -21.28
N THR A 378 -3.57 17.62 -21.21
CA THR A 378 -2.88 18.32 -22.27
C THR A 378 -1.36 18.35 -22.10
N THR A 379 -0.76 17.60 -21.17
CA THR A 379 0.72 17.43 -21.05
C THR A 379 1.36 16.78 -22.27
N TYR A 380 0.55 16.48 -23.28
CA TYR A 380 0.86 16.32 -24.71
C TYR A 380 0.66 14.91 -25.28
N ILE A 381 0.39 14.92 -26.58
CA ILE A 381 -0.31 13.87 -27.33
C ILE A 381 0.71 12.86 -27.86
N GLU A 382 1.15 11.95 -27.02
CA GLU A 382 2.05 10.87 -27.45
C GLU A 382 1.35 9.81 -28.31
N TYR A 383 0.01 9.79 -28.30
CA TYR A 383 -0.79 8.86 -29.09
C TYR A 383 -1.96 9.60 -29.74
N GLN A 384 -2.25 9.29 -31.01
CA GLN A 384 -3.37 9.90 -31.73
C GLN A 384 -4.73 9.65 -31.06
N ASP A 385 -4.87 8.56 -30.30
CA ASP A 385 -6.09 8.16 -29.63
C ASP A 385 -6.33 8.90 -28.30
N SER A 386 -7.54 9.48 -28.13
CA SER A 386 -8.01 10.08 -26.89
C SER A 386 -8.12 9.10 -25.72
N TYR A 387 -8.26 7.79 -25.97
CA TYR A 387 -8.38 6.76 -24.94
C TYR A 387 -7.06 6.46 -24.21
N ASN A 388 -5.93 6.99 -24.68
CA ASN A 388 -4.60 6.80 -24.07
C ASN A 388 -4.19 7.93 -23.10
N LYS A 389 -5.11 8.85 -22.78
CA LYS A 389 -4.87 9.99 -21.89
C LYS A 389 -5.70 9.88 -20.63
N PRO A 390 -5.24 10.43 -19.49
CA PRO A 390 -6.15 10.83 -18.42
C PRO A 390 -7.26 11.69 -19.00
N ASN A 391 -8.48 11.17 -18.93
CA ASN A 391 -9.66 11.83 -19.45
C ASN A 391 -10.82 11.56 -18.52
N GLY A 392 -11.73 12.53 -18.44
CA GLY A 392 -12.80 12.44 -17.48
C GLY A 392 -13.77 13.58 -17.57
N LYS A 393 -14.64 13.67 -16.58
CA LYS A 393 -15.74 14.62 -16.56
C LYS A 393 -15.90 15.18 -15.16
N LEU A 394 -16.28 16.45 -15.10
CA LEU A 394 -16.90 17.03 -13.92
C LEU A 394 -18.37 17.25 -14.24
N LEU A 395 -19.22 16.57 -13.49
CA LEU A 395 -20.66 16.66 -13.57
C LEU A 395 -21.17 17.48 -12.40
N ILE A 396 -22.13 18.37 -12.67
CA ILE A 396 -22.73 19.24 -11.68
C ILE A 396 -24.24 19.11 -11.81
N LEU A 397 -24.90 18.63 -10.77
CA LEU A 397 -26.35 18.69 -10.62
C LEU A 397 -26.71 19.89 -9.75
N ASN A 398 -27.42 20.86 -10.33
CA ASN A 398 -27.80 22.06 -9.61
C ASN A 398 -29.03 21.81 -8.72
N LYS A 399 -28.89 22.07 -7.42
CA LYS A 399 -30.02 22.09 -6.47
C LYS A 399 -30.98 20.88 -6.53
N PRO A 400 -30.52 19.62 -6.68
CA PRO A 400 -31.45 18.50 -6.51
C PRO A 400 -32.02 18.55 -5.09
N ASN A 401 -33.34 18.40 -4.95
CA ASN A 401 -34.01 18.36 -3.64
C ASN A 401 -33.81 16.98 -2.98
N VAL A 402 -32.56 16.56 -2.86
CA VAL A 402 -32.14 15.24 -2.40
C VAL A 402 -31.07 15.43 -1.34
N ALA A 403 -31.39 15.06 -0.10
CA ALA A 403 -30.39 14.86 0.93
C ALA A 403 -29.65 13.57 0.60
N TYR A 404 -28.33 13.62 0.49
CA TYR A 404 -27.52 12.46 0.16
C TYR A 404 -26.20 12.53 0.91
N ASP A 405 -25.92 11.48 1.65
CA ASP A 405 -24.65 11.25 2.35
C ASP A 405 -23.83 10.23 1.54
N PHE A 406 -22.69 10.67 1.02
CA PHE A 406 -21.82 9.81 0.23
C PHE A 406 -21.19 8.70 1.07
N LYS A 407 -21.13 8.86 2.40
CA LYS A 407 -20.64 7.80 3.30
C LYS A 407 -21.47 6.52 3.18
N GLU A 408 -22.79 6.64 3.05
CA GLU A 408 -23.70 5.50 2.91
C GLU A 408 -23.44 4.71 1.62
N THR A 409 -23.26 5.40 0.50
CA THR A 409 -22.84 4.75 -0.75
C THR A 409 -21.44 4.18 -0.66
N MET A 410 -20.53 4.86 0.05
CA MET A 410 -19.19 4.32 0.24
C MET A 410 -19.24 3.02 1.04
N ASP A 411 -20.04 2.93 2.09
CA ASP A 411 -20.21 1.72 2.89
C ASP A 411 -20.77 0.56 2.02
N ALA A 412 -21.71 0.85 1.11
CA ALA A 412 -22.18 -0.12 0.11
C ALA A 412 -21.10 -0.52 -0.93
N VAL A 413 -20.33 0.44 -1.44
CA VAL A 413 -19.21 0.17 -2.39
C VAL A 413 -18.12 -0.67 -1.74
N LYS A 414 -17.87 -0.44 -0.45
CA LYS A 414 -16.92 -1.20 0.37
C LYS A 414 -17.39 -2.63 0.60
N GLU A 415 -18.67 -2.83 0.86
CA GLU A 415 -19.29 -4.15 0.94
C GLU A 415 -19.24 -4.89 -0.41
N GLU A 416 -19.43 -4.16 -1.52
CA GLU A 416 -19.41 -4.69 -2.89
C GLU A 416 -18.01 -4.81 -3.51
N ALA A 417 -16.96 -4.33 -2.84
CA ALA A 417 -15.56 -4.35 -3.30
C ALA A 417 -15.01 -5.78 -3.52
N GLN A 418 -15.73 -6.81 -3.08
CA GLN A 418 -15.44 -8.21 -3.42
C GLN A 418 -15.83 -8.58 -4.86
N ARG A 419 -16.73 -7.81 -5.51
CA ARG A 419 -17.24 -8.06 -6.88
C ARG A 419 -16.63 -7.13 -7.93
N ASN A 420 -16.26 -5.92 -7.55
CA ASN A 420 -15.55 -4.95 -8.39
C ASN A 420 -14.13 -4.78 -7.86
N LYS A 421 -13.11 -4.71 -8.73
CA LYS A 421 -11.70 -4.52 -8.32
C LYS A 421 -11.45 -3.11 -7.76
N THR A 422 -12.11 -2.74 -6.68
CA THR A 422 -11.88 -1.50 -5.92
C THR A 422 -10.49 -1.57 -5.31
N ILE A 423 -9.71 -0.52 -5.53
CA ILE A 423 -8.29 -0.46 -5.18
C ILE A 423 -8.09 0.31 -3.87
N ASP A 424 -8.79 1.43 -3.71
CA ASP A 424 -8.69 2.32 -2.55
C ASP A 424 -9.95 3.22 -2.49
N ALA A 425 -10.26 3.73 -1.31
CA ALA A 425 -11.36 4.66 -1.11
C ALA A 425 -11.19 5.54 0.13
N ASP A 426 -11.88 6.69 0.13
CA ASP A 426 -12.02 7.58 1.27
C ASP A 426 -13.48 8.02 1.46
N THR A 427 -13.72 9.00 2.33
CA THR A 427 -15.08 9.50 2.65
C THR A 427 -15.79 10.24 1.52
N SER A 428 -15.12 10.49 0.41
CA SER A 428 -15.64 11.29 -0.71
C SER A 428 -15.29 10.72 -2.08
N GLY A 429 -14.52 9.63 -2.19
CA GLY A 429 -14.25 8.99 -3.46
C GLY A 429 -13.68 7.59 -3.35
N TYR A 430 -13.56 6.92 -4.50
CA TYR A 430 -12.93 5.62 -4.63
C TYR A 430 -12.22 5.49 -5.97
N ILE A 431 -11.25 4.56 -6.02
CA ILE A 431 -10.59 4.13 -7.25
C ILE A 431 -10.85 2.65 -7.49
N TYR A 432 -11.02 2.26 -8.75
CA TYR A 432 -11.27 0.87 -9.14
C TYR A 432 -10.66 0.54 -10.49
N GLN A 433 -10.28 -0.73 -10.67
CA GLN A 433 -9.84 -1.25 -11.96
C GLN A 433 -11.03 -1.76 -12.77
N ARG A 434 -11.15 -1.31 -14.01
CA ARG A 434 -12.10 -1.87 -14.99
C ARG A 434 -11.34 -2.25 -16.25
N ILE A 435 -11.29 -3.55 -16.55
CA ILE A 435 -10.50 -4.12 -17.66
C ILE A 435 -9.02 -3.71 -17.47
N ASN A 436 -8.50 -2.86 -18.36
CA ASN A 436 -7.10 -2.42 -18.41
C ASN A 436 -6.95 -0.92 -18.09
N ASN A 437 -7.93 -0.35 -17.38
CA ASN A 437 -7.91 1.05 -16.97
C ASN A 437 -8.20 1.18 -15.48
N TYR A 438 -7.64 2.22 -14.87
CA TYR A 438 -7.89 2.64 -13.51
C TYR A 438 -8.87 3.82 -13.54
N ASN A 439 -9.91 3.78 -12.73
CA ASN A 439 -10.94 4.79 -12.72
C ASN A 439 -11.00 5.41 -11.34
N LEU A 440 -11.18 6.72 -11.32
CA LEU A 440 -11.38 7.53 -10.15
C LEU A 440 -12.79 8.09 -10.18
N VAL A 441 -13.47 8.02 -9.05
CA VAL A 441 -14.76 8.67 -8.81
C VAL A 441 -14.65 9.44 -7.50
N ARG A 442 -14.95 10.72 -7.53
CA ARG A 442 -14.99 11.58 -6.35
C ARG A 442 -16.23 12.45 -6.36
N TYR A 443 -16.90 12.51 -5.24
CA TYR A 443 -18.12 13.27 -5.03
C TYR A 443 -17.89 14.40 -4.04
N PHE A 444 -18.53 15.53 -4.31
CA PHE A 444 -18.56 16.65 -3.38
C PHE A 444 -19.94 17.30 -3.38
N LYS A 445 -20.39 17.73 -2.21
CA LYS A 445 -21.56 18.60 -2.07
C LYS A 445 -21.11 19.98 -1.65
N ILE A 446 -21.41 20.99 -2.46
CA ILE A 446 -21.10 22.39 -2.15
C ILE A 446 -22.41 23.14 -2.16
N GLN A 447 -22.82 23.64 -0.99
CA GLN A 447 -24.14 24.22 -0.78
C GLN A 447 -25.23 23.22 -1.21
N ASN A 448 -26.05 23.56 -2.20
CA ASN A 448 -27.12 22.71 -2.73
C ASN A 448 -26.72 22.01 -4.03
N ASP A 449 -25.51 22.19 -4.54
CA ASP A 449 -25.08 21.59 -5.80
C ASP A 449 -24.26 20.33 -5.53
N HIS A 450 -24.49 19.30 -6.36
CA HIS A 450 -23.85 18.01 -6.26
C HIS A 450 -22.84 17.87 -7.39
N TYR A 451 -21.59 17.54 -7.05
CA TYR A 451 -20.48 17.45 -7.99
C TYR A 451 -19.99 16.01 -8.04
N LEU A 452 -19.83 15.49 -9.24
CA LEU A 452 -19.19 14.20 -9.49
C LEU A 452 -18.00 14.41 -10.43
N TYR A 453 -16.81 14.13 -9.90
CA TYR A 453 -15.56 14.14 -10.63
C TYR A 453 -15.16 12.71 -10.97
N VAL A 454 -15.10 12.40 -12.26
CA VAL A 454 -14.71 11.08 -12.74
C VAL A 454 -13.54 11.20 -13.69
N MET A 455 -12.55 10.32 -13.55
CA MET A 455 -11.37 10.28 -14.42
C MET A 455 -10.97 8.82 -14.71
N THR A 456 -10.41 8.58 -15.89
CA THR A 456 -9.88 7.28 -16.31
C THR A 456 -8.42 7.40 -16.68
N PHE A 457 -7.60 6.46 -16.20
CA PHE A 457 -6.14 6.41 -16.34
C PHE A 457 -5.68 5.05 -16.87
N LYS A 458 -4.53 5.05 -17.55
CA LYS A 458 -3.83 3.83 -17.98
C LYS A 458 -2.85 3.30 -16.94
N ASN A 459 -2.30 4.21 -16.13
CA ASN A 459 -1.35 3.90 -15.05
C ASN A 459 -2.05 4.07 -13.69
N LEU A 460 -1.79 3.13 -12.78
CA LEU A 460 -2.24 3.21 -11.40
C LEU A 460 -1.65 4.42 -10.66
N GLU A 461 -0.37 4.72 -10.87
CA GLU A 461 0.35 5.83 -10.23
C GLU A 461 -0.32 7.17 -10.49
N ASP A 462 -0.64 7.46 -11.75
CA ASP A 462 -1.33 8.69 -12.14
C ASP A 462 -2.73 8.77 -11.50
N CYS A 463 -3.43 7.65 -11.45
CA CYS A 463 -4.77 7.54 -10.87
C CYS A 463 -4.76 7.83 -9.37
N VAL A 464 -3.81 7.25 -8.64
CA VAL A 464 -3.65 7.42 -7.18
C VAL A 464 -3.18 8.82 -6.85
N THR A 465 -2.24 9.36 -7.63
CA THR A 465 -1.79 10.75 -7.49
C THR A 465 -2.95 11.73 -7.67
N GLU A 466 -3.78 11.54 -8.70
CA GLU A 466 -4.99 12.33 -8.90
C GLU A 466 -6.02 12.11 -7.78
N PHE A 467 -6.14 10.87 -7.28
CA PHE A 467 -7.03 10.54 -6.18
C PHE A 467 -6.71 11.34 -4.93
N ASP A 468 -5.44 11.39 -4.53
CA ASP A 468 -5.03 12.12 -3.34
C ASP A 468 -5.07 13.63 -3.57
N ARG A 469 -4.64 14.11 -4.75
CA ARG A 469 -4.71 15.54 -5.13
C ARG A 469 -6.15 16.07 -5.09
N SER A 470 -7.09 15.31 -5.65
CA SER A 470 -8.47 15.75 -5.82
C SER A 470 -9.23 15.95 -4.49
N LYS A 471 -8.71 15.45 -3.36
CA LYS A 471 -9.21 15.76 -2.01
C LYS A 471 -9.24 17.27 -1.73
N ASN A 472 -8.28 17.99 -2.30
CA ASN A 472 -8.09 19.43 -2.11
C ASN A 472 -8.49 20.25 -3.35
N MET A 473 -9.28 19.66 -4.26
CA MET A 473 -9.66 20.31 -5.53
C MET A 473 -10.54 21.55 -5.33
N ILE A 474 -11.28 21.59 -4.22
CA ILE A 474 -12.19 22.69 -3.88
C ILE A 474 -11.45 23.63 -2.93
N GLN A 475 -11.43 24.92 -3.27
CA GLN A 475 -10.93 26.00 -2.42
C GLN A 475 -12.04 26.94 -2.00
#